data_AF-A0A3B9G3M6-F1
#
_entry.id   AF-A0A3B9G3M6-F1
#
_cell.length_a   1.000
_cell.length_b   1.000
_cell.length_c   1.000
_cell.angle_alpha   90.00
_cell.angle_beta   90.00
_cell.angle_gamma   90.00
#
_symmetry.space_group_name_H-M   'P 1'
#
loop_
_entity.id
_entity.type
_entity.pdbx_description
1 polymer ?
#
loop_
_entity_poly.entity_id
_entity_poly.type
_entity_poly.pdbx_seq_one_letter_code
_entity_poly.pdbx_strand_id
1 'polypeptide(L)'
;NEPLEFICGAGMMIFGFDAAVAKMDVGQIIDVHLMPEEAYGPKDPNQVIKLLQAQLPGSEGLEVGERVYLEDNMGRQFGVTVVDKTDTEITFDANHEMAGKELNFRIELVEVK
;
A
#
# COMPACT_ATOMS: atom_id res chain seq x y z
N ASN A 1 8.63 -21.28 -0.44
CA ASN A 1 8.41 -20.50 -1.66
C ASN A 1 7.51 -21.28 -2.57
N GLU A 2 6.23 -21.02 -2.49
CA GLU A 2 5.27 -21.50 -3.47
C GLU A 2 5.17 -20.44 -4.57
N PRO A 3 5.06 -20.83 -5.86
CA PRO A 3 4.82 -19.89 -6.94
C PRO A 3 3.52 -19.13 -6.72
N LEU A 4 3.52 -17.83 -6.99
CA LEU A 4 2.30 -17.03 -6.99
C LEU A 4 1.54 -17.28 -8.30
N GLU A 5 0.34 -17.84 -8.21
CA GLU A 5 -0.58 -17.94 -9.36
C GLU A 5 -1.46 -16.69 -9.43
N PHE A 6 -1.48 -16.04 -10.59
CA PHE A 6 -2.33 -14.87 -10.87
C PHE A 6 -2.65 -14.80 -12.37
N ILE A 7 -3.65 -13.99 -12.73
CA ILE A 7 -3.99 -13.73 -14.12
C ILE A 7 -3.28 -12.43 -14.56
N CYS A 8 -2.30 -12.55 -15.44
CA CYS A 8 -1.53 -11.41 -15.94
C CYS A 8 -2.43 -10.41 -16.68
N GLY A 9 -2.39 -9.14 -16.27
CA GLY A 9 -3.18 -8.06 -16.86
C GLY A 9 -4.61 -7.95 -16.33
N ALA A 10 -5.01 -8.80 -15.37
CA ALA A 10 -6.31 -8.69 -14.71
C ALA A 10 -6.35 -7.63 -13.61
N GLY A 11 -5.23 -6.92 -13.35
CA GLY A 11 -5.13 -5.95 -12.26
C GLY A 11 -5.11 -6.59 -10.87
N MET A 12 -4.78 -7.88 -10.79
CA MET A 12 -4.56 -8.58 -9.52
C MET A 12 -3.24 -8.19 -8.87
N MET A 13 -2.25 -7.82 -9.69
CA MET A 13 -0.95 -7.31 -9.27
C MET A 13 -0.80 -5.84 -9.66
N ILE A 14 0.21 -5.19 -9.10
CA ILE A 14 0.58 -3.83 -9.47
C ILE A 14 0.92 -3.74 -10.97
N PHE A 15 0.60 -2.60 -11.58
CA PHE A 15 0.69 -2.42 -13.03
C PHE A 15 2.07 -2.77 -13.62
N GLY A 16 3.14 -2.31 -12.97
CA GLY A 16 4.50 -2.56 -13.39
C GLY A 16 4.90 -4.03 -13.32
N PHE A 17 4.33 -4.78 -12.37
CA PHE A 17 4.56 -6.23 -12.25
C PHE A 17 3.87 -6.97 -13.41
N ASP A 18 2.60 -6.68 -13.66
CA ASP A 18 1.86 -7.23 -14.79
C ASP A 18 2.55 -6.92 -16.13
N ALA A 19 2.98 -5.67 -16.32
CA ALA A 19 3.67 -5.23 -17.53
C ALA A 19 5.05 -5.88 -17.72
N ALA A 20 5.75 -6.21 -16.61
CA ALA A 20 7.01 -6.93 -16.65
C ALA A 20 6.80 -8.39 -17.03
N VAL A 21 5.88 -9.08 -16.35
CA VAL A 21 5.58 -10.51 -16.62
C VAL A 21 5.03 -10.73 -18.03
N ALA A 22 4.21 -9.81 -18.54
CA ALA A 22 3.66 -9.89 -19.90
C ALA A 22 4.73 -9.93 -21.01
N LYS A 23 5.99 -9.57 -20.71
CA LYS A 23 7.12 -9.57 -21.66
C LYS A 23 8.11 -10.71 -21.40
N MET A 24 7.85 -11.57 -20.41
CA MET A 24 8.75 -12.66 -20.03
C MET A 24 8.46 -13.94 -20.83
N ASP A 25 9.51 -14.71 -21.09
CA ASP A 25 9.42 -16.08 -21.53
C ASP A 25 9.41 -17.06 -20.34
N VAL A 26 8.76 -18.21 -20.48
CA VAL A 26 8.75 -19.25 -19.44
C VAL A 26 10.18 -19.73 -19.14
N GLY A 27 10.54 -19.77 -17.85
CA GLY A 27 11.88 -20.08 -17.35
C GLY A 27 12.81 -18.87 -17.25
N GLN A 28 12.37 -17.68 -17.68
CA GLN A 28 13.16 -16.45 -17.56
C GLN A 28 13.14 -15.94 -16.12
N ILE A 29 14.28 -15.39 -15.69
CA ILE A 29 14.41 -14.61 -14.46
C ILE A 29 14.78 -13.18 -14.84
N ILE A 30 14.02 -12.21 -14.33
CA ILE A 30 14.32 -10.79 -14.50
C ILE A 30 14.36 -10.08 -13.15
N ASP A 31 15.16 -9.03 -13.08
CA ASP A 31 15.12 -8.04 -12.01
C ASP A 31 14.47 -6.78 -12.56
N VAL A 32 13.42 -6.31 -11.87
CA VAL A 32 12.61 -5.16 -12.26
C VAL A 32 12.60 -4.16 -11.13
N HIS A 33 12.85 -2.90 -11.46
CA HIS A 33 12.73 -1.77 -10.57
C HIS A 33 11.48 -0.98 -10.96
N LEU A 34 10.52 -0.89 -10.04
CA LEU A 34 9.25 -0.20 -10.26
C LEU A 34 9.23 1.10 -9.48
N MET A 35 8.95 2.19 -10.21
CA MET A 35 8.67 3.48 -9.59
C MET A 35 7.31 3.43 -8.88
N PRO A 36 7.05 4.34 -7.90
CA PRO A 36 5.77 4.35 -7.20
C PRO A 36 4.56 4.38 -8.14
N GLU A 37 4.64 5.13 -9.24
CA GLU A 37 3.59 5.23 -10.26
C GLU A 37 3.25 3.90 -10.95
N GLU A 38 4.21 2.98 -11.02
CA GLU A 38 4.05 1.64 -11.59
C GLU A 38 3.66 0.60 -10.50
N ALA A 39 3.74 0.98 -9.23
CA ALA A 39 3.50 0.15 -8.07
C ALA A 39 2.20 0.54 -7.34
N TYR A 40 2.33 1.16 -6.16
CA TYR A 40 1.20 1.53 -5.29
C TYR A 40 0.82 3.01 -5.39
N GLY A 41 1.28 3.69 -6.43
CA GLY A 41 1.12 5.12 -6.63
C GLY A 41 2.05 5.96 -5.75
N PRO A 42 2.14 7.28 -6.02
CA PRO A 42 2.75 8.23 -5.11
C PRO A 42 1.93 8.33 -3.82
N LYS A 43 2.59 8.71 -2.73
CA LYS A 43 1.89 9.06 -1.49
C LYS A 43 1.02 10.30 -1.73
N ASP A 44 -0.27 10.19 -1.44
CA ASP A 44 -1.23 11.29 -1.56
C ASP A 44 -1.28 12.08 -0.25
N PRO A 45 -0.87 13.37 -0.24
CA PRO A 45 -0.97 14.22 0.94
C PRO A 45 -2.42 14.43 1.41
N ASN A 46 -3.40 14.29 0.53
CA ASN A 46 -4.83 14.42 0.88
C ASN A 46 -5.36 13.21 1.65
N GLN A 47 -4.62 12.09 1.64
CA GLN A 47 -4.91 10.90 2.44
C GLN A 47 -4.23 10.94 3.82
N VAL A 48 -3.54 12.04 4.14
CA VAL A 48 -3.03 12.31 5.49
C VAL A 48 -4.08 13.11 6.24
N ILE A 49 -4.59 12.55 7.33
CA ILE A 49 -5.70 13.09 8.10
C ILE A 49 -5.16 13.53 9.46
N LYS A 50 -5.42 14.79 9.82
CA LYS A 50 -5.03 15.37 11.09
C LYS A 50 -6.27 15.60 11.93
N LEU A 51 -6.34 14.98 13.11
CA LEU A 51 -7.47 15.09 14.02
C LEU A 51 -6.99 15.49 15.40
N LEU A 52 -7.78 16.33 16.07
CA LEU A 52 -7.53 16.67 17.46
C LEU A 52 -7.80 15.47 18.34
N GLN A 53 -6.94 15.21 19.33
CA GLN A 53 -7.17 14.12 20.30
C GLN A 53 -8.55 14.24 20.98
N ALA A 54 -9.00 15.47 21.25
CA ALA A 54 -10.32 15.75 21.82
C ALA A 54 -11.51 15.29 20.94
N GLN A 55 -11.31 15.11 19.64
CA GLN A 55 -12.32 14.60 18.70
C GLN A 55 -12.33 13.07 18.61
N LEU A 56 -11.34 12.42 19.23
CA LEU A 56 -11.12 10.97 19.16
C LEU A 56 -11.12 10.38 20.58
N PRO A 57 -12.31 10.23 21.21
CA PRO A 57 -12.41 9.58 22.51
C PRO A 57 -11.82 8.16 22.46
N GLY A 58 -10.87 7.85 23.36
CA GLY A 58 -10.16 6.57 23.38
C GLY A 58 -8.83 6.55 22.60
N SER A 59 -8.43 7.65 21.97
CA SER A 59 -7.15 7.75 21.25
C SER A 59 -5.91 7.96 22.13
N GLU A 60 -6.10 8.10 23.45
CA GLU A 60 -5.03 8.32 24.43
C GLU A 60 -3.97 7.21 24.41
N GLY A 61 -4.38 5.97 24.14
CA GLY A 61 -3.51 4.80 24.07
C GLY A 61 -2.85 4.54 22.72
N LEU A 62 -3.21 5.28 21.66
CA LEU A 62 -2.66 5.01 20.33
C LEU A 62 -1.16 5.31 20.24
N GLU A 63 -0.43 4.41 19.58
CA GLU A 63 1.00 4.55 19.34
C GLU A 63 1.32 4.81 17.86
N VAL A 64 2.45 5.48 17.59
CA VAL A 64 2.93 5.68 16.22
C VAL A 64 3.28 4.33 15.60
N GLY A 65 2.78 4.08 14.39
CA GLY A 65 2.88 2.81 13.68
C GLY A 65 1.67 1.89 13.89
N GLU A 66 0.77 2.21 14.83
CA GLU A 66 -0.45 1.43 15.04
C GLU A 66 -1.44 1.65 13.90
N ARG A 67 -2.10 0.56 13.48
CA ARG A 67 -3.11 0.59 12.42
C ARG A 67 -4.50 0.54 13.05
N VAL A 68 -5.31 1.54 12.76
CA VAL A 68 -6.67 1.70 13.28
C VAL A 68 -7.67 1.86 12.14
N TYR A 69 -8.96 1.74 12.45
CA TYR A 69 -10.03 2.01 11.50
C TYR A 69 -10.74 3.29 11.89
N LEU A 70 -10.82 4.24 10.96
CA LEU A 70 -11.65 5.43 11.09
C LEU A 70 -12.96 5.21 10.32
N GLU A 71 -14.01 5.89 10.75
CA GLU A 71 -15.31 5.90 10.08
C GLU A 71 -15.50 7.22 9.34
N ASP A 72 -15.92 7.16 8.08
CA ASP A 72 -16.29 8.36 7.31
C ASP A 72 -17.73 8.81 7.59
N ASN A 73 -18.12 9.98 7.05
CA ASN A 73 -19.48 10.52 7.22
C ASN A 73 -20.59 9.65 6.61
N MET A 74 -20.25 8.62 5.85
CA MET A 74 -21.19 7.65 5.26
C MET A 74 -21.24 6.34 6.07
N GLY A 75 -20.57 6.27 7.22
CA GLY A 75 -20.49 5.08 8.07
C GLY A 75 -19.55 4.00 7.53
N ARG A 76 -18.69 4.32 6.55
CA ARG A 76 -17.74 3.37 5.99
C ARG A 76 -16.46 3.42 6.80
N GLN A 77 -16.02 2.25 7.25
CA GLN A 77 -14.75 2.11 7.94
C GLN A 77 -13.61 2.00 6.93
N PHE A 78 -12.54 2.74 7.15
CA PHE A 78 -11.32 2.67 6.36
C PHE A 78 -10.11 2.62 7.29
N GLY A 79 -9.13 1.79 6.91
CA GLY A 79 -7.92 1.58 7.70
C GLY A 79 -6.94 2.71 7.50
N VAL A 80 -6.37 3.21 8.60
CA VAL A 80 -5.32 4.24 8.62
C VAL A 80 -4.21 3.84 9.57
N THR A 81 -3.02 4.40 9.38
CA THR A 81 -1.86 4.19 10.25
C THR A 81 -1.54 5.47 10.99
N VAL A 82 -1.28 5.40 12.30
CA VAL A 82 -0.81 6.56 13.07
C VAL A 82 0.63 6.86 12.63
N VAL A 83 0.87 8.02 12.03
CA VAL A 83 2.21 8.42 11.58
C VAL A 83 2.86 9.45 12.48
N ASP A 84 2.05 10.17 13.26
CA ASP A 84 2.54 11.12 14.27
C ASP A 84 1.49 11.33 15.37
N LYS A 85 1.95 11.62 16.59
CA LYS A 85 1.10 11.93 17.73
C LYS A 85 1.78 12.96 18.63
N THR A 86 1.06 14.06 18.85
CA THR A 86 1.42 15.15 19.75
C THR A 86 0.39 15.24 20.88
N ASP A 87 0.62 16.09 21.89
CA ASP A 87 -0.32 16.26 23.02
C ASP A 87 -1.74 16.71 22.59
N THR A 88 -1.88 17.35 21.44
CA THR A 88 -3.16 17.92 20.98
C THR A 88 -3.72 17.28 19.71
N GLU A 89 -2.85 16.73 18.87
CA GLU A 89 -3.20 16.28 17.51
C GLU A 89 -2.58 14.91 17.21
N ILE A 90 -3.33 14.08 16.48
CA ILE A 90 -2.86 12.81 15.90
C ILE A 90 -2.93 12.92 14.39
N THR A 91 -1.85 12.50 13.73
CA THR A 91 -1.78 12.40 12.27
C THR A 91 -1.93 10.94 11.86
N PHE A 92 -2.93 10.68 11.03
CA PHE A 92 -3.22 9.40 10.43
C PHE A 92 -2.88 9.42 8.94
N ASP A 93 -2.48 8.27 8.42
CA ASP A 93 -2.15 8.09 7.03
C ASP A 93 -3.00 6.94 6.45
N ALA A 94 -3.88 7.29 5.51
CA ALA A 94 -4.73 6.35 4.80
C ALA A 94 -4.06 5.78 3.53
N ASN A 95 -2.86 6.24 3.19
CA ASN A 95 -2.12 5.72 2.04
C ASN A 95 -1.80 4.22 2.22
N HIS A 96 -1.66 3.52 1.09
CA HIS A 96 -1.10 2.18 1.11
C HIS A 96 0.31 2.20 1.71
N GLU A 97 0.68 1.18 2.49
CA GLU A 97 1.97 1.14 3.20
C GLU A 97 3.19 1.22 2.26
N MET A 98 2.99 0.78 1.02
CA MET A 98 3.99 0.80 -0.05
C MET A 98 3.85 2.00 -1.01
N ALA A 99 2.88 2.90 -0.79
CA ALA A 99 2.73 4.11 -1.60
C ALA A 99 3.95 5.03 -1.44
N GLY A 100 4.40 5.61 -2.56
CA GLY A 100 5.59 6.45 -2.61
C GLY A 100 6.93 5.70 -2.47
N LYS A 101 6.92 4.37 -2.34
CA LYS A 101 8.14 3.56 -2.30
C LYS A 101 8.46 3.00 -3.68
N GLU A 102 9.73 3.03 -4.03
CA GLU A 102 10.27 2.25 -5.15
C GLU A 102 10.40 0.79 -4.75
N LEU A 103 10.02 -0.13 -5.63
CA LEU A 103 10.02 -1.56 -5.35
C LEU A 103 10.97 -2.28 -6.32
N ASN A 104 11.81 -3.15 -5.77
CA ASN A 104 12.68 -4.02 -6.56
C ASN A 104 12.13 -5.44 -6.49
N PHE A 105 11.83 -6.02 -7.64
CA PHE A 105 11.33 -7.39 -7.77
C PHE A 105 12.34 -8.23 -8.54
N ARG A 106 12.58 -9.44 -8.03
CA ARG A 106 13.18 -10.52 -8.81
C ARG A 106 12.10 -11.53 -9.14
N ILE A 107 11.77 -11.64 -10.42
CA ILE A 107 10.65 -12.43 -10.91
C ILE A 107 11.21 -13.62 -11.68
N GLU A 108 10.71 -14.82 -11.37
CA GLU A 108 10.93 -16.04 -12.14
C GLU A 108 9.58 -16.50 -12.69
N LEU A 109 9.45 -16.54 -14.02
CA LEU A 109 8.24 -17.05 -14.65
C LEU A 109 8.35 -18.58 -14.76
N VAL A 110 7.71 -19.29 -13.84
CA VAL A 110 7.81 -20.75 -13.75
C VAL A 110 6.97 -21.46 -14.82
N GLU A 111 5.75 -20.98 -15.06
CA GLU A 111 4.77 -21.62 -15.95
C GLU A 111 3.75 -20.59 -16.46
N VAL A 112 3.24 -20.79 -17.67
CA VAL A 112 2.05 -20.09 -18.21
C VAL A 112 1.07 -21.17 -18.67
N LYS A 113 -0.20 -21.02 -18.28
CA LYS A 113 -1.30 -21.95 -18.58
C LYS A 113 -2.32 -21.32 -19.51
#